data_AF-A0AAU9WHG0-F1
#
_entry.id   AF-A0AAU9WHG0-F1
#
_cell.length_a   1.000
_cell.length_b   1.000
_cell.length_c   1.000
_cell.angle_alpha   90.00
_cell.angle_beta   90.00
_cell.angle_gamma   90.00
#
_symmetry.space_group_name_H-M   'P 1'
#
loop_
_entity.id
_entity.type
_entity.pdbx_description
1 polymer ?
#
loop_
_entity_poly.entity_id
_entity_poly.type
_entity_poly.pdbx_seq_one_letter_code
_entity_poly.pdbx_strand_id
1 'polypeptide(L)'
;MAGLCKTLTSVLFEYDTSKVVHIQSKTIGIINRLIQLSIICYVIIYVIIYEKGYQDTQKPYSSVTTKVKGVSSTNLTPELNDSFPLYNGIHVWDSADYIVPPEENGAFFVMTNMIITPDQSQGACPEDPDLTDVKCYNDSDCEAMEPTHYGHGIKTGRCVKADRGDKPHLKVCEIYAWCPVEIDELPMQHFNLSPGVPLLETENFTVLIKNSVQFPKFKQSGRNIPSDRDPSYLKKCTYDPDKDPHCPIIKLGTIVKEAGEDYKTLAYKGGVMGIIINWDCDFDPLTYSCEPKYSFRRLDDVEAPIAPGYNFRFARYYEKDGKLHRTLFKAYGIRYVVLVYGQGGRFSVVPLFLNLGSGLALLGIATVLCDIVVLYFMKRKTYYRSKKYQVVNDPDDDDERGHLLYTDEKK
;
A
#
# COMPACT_ATOMS: atom_id res chain seq x y z
N MET A 1 -60.94 5.13 -38.23
CA MET A 1 -60.15 6.15 -37.49
C MET A 1 -60.72 6.46 -36.10
N ALA A 2 -62.04 6.56 -35.89
CA ALA A 2 -62.62 6.87 -34.57
C ALA A 2 -62.37 5.81 -33.47
N GLY A 3 -62.30 4.52 -33.83
CA GLY A 3 -62.00 3.43 -32.89
C GLY A 3 -60.57 3.50 -32.37
N LEU A 4 -59.58 3.64 -33.27
CA LEU A 4 -58.16 3.74 -32.95
C LEU A 4 -57.83 4.98 -32.10
N CYS A 5 -58.49 6.10 -32.38
CA CYS A 5 -58.30 7.34 -31.63
C CYS A 5 -58.85 7.24 -30.20
N LYS A 6 -59.95 6.48 -29.99
CA LYS A 6 -60.48 6.15 -28.65
C LYS A 6 -59.59 5.18 -27.88
N THR A 7 -59.00 4.19 -28.55
CA THR A 7 -58.03 3.28 -27.92
C THR A 7 -56.73 3.98 -27.58
N LEU A 8 -56.28 4.93 -28.41
CA LEU A 8 -55.07 5.71 -28.14
C LEU A 8 -55.27 6.68 -26.96
N THR A 9 -56.45 7.30 -26.86
CA THR A 9 -56.79 8.17 -25.73
C THR A 9 -57.03 7.39 -24.44
N SER A 10 -57.62 6.20 -24.50
CA SER A 10 -57.76 5.35 -23.32
C SER A 10 -56.39 4.92 -22.80
N VAL A 11 -55.49 4.46 -23.65
CA VAL A 11 -54.11 4.10 -23.26
C VAL A 11 -53.30 5.28 -22.70
N LEU A 12 -53.52 6.51 -23.18
CA LEU A 12 -52.80 7.69 -22.70
C LEU A 12 -53.34 8.26 -21.37
N PHE A 13 -54.62 8.02 -21.05
CA PHE A 13 -55.29 8.65 -19.90
C PHE A 13 -55.84 7.64 -18.87
N GLU A 14 -55.70 6.34 -19.09
CA GLU A 14 -56.01 5.31 -18.10
C GLU A 14 -54.84 5.11 -17.13
N TYR A 15 -55.15 5.01 -15.84
CA TYR A 15 -54.19 4.76 -14.77
C TYR A 15 -54.53 3.42 -14.12
N ASP A 16 -53.68 2.43 -14.36
CA ASP A 16 -53.81 1.11 -13.74
C ASP A 16 -53.33 1.15 -12.29
N THR A 17 -54.15 0.60 -11.39
CA THR A 17 -53.83 0.47 -9.97
C THR A 17 -54.01 -0.96 -9.51
N SER A 18 -53.09 -1.43 -8.68
CA SER A 18 -53.16 -2.78 -8.12
C SER A 18 -54.29 -2.87 -7.10
N LYS A 19 -55.16 -3.87 -7.24
CA LYS A 19 -56.16 -4.19 -6.21
C LYS A 19 -55.45 -4.74 -4.96
N VAL A 20 -55.65 -4.07 -3.81
CA VAL A 20 -55.01 -4.43 -2.55
C VAL A 20 -55.98 -5.12 -1.58
N VAL A 21 -55.48 -6.10 -0.82
CA VAL A 21 -56.23 -6.75 0.26
C VAL A 21 -55.90 -6.08 1.59
N HIS A 22 -56.87 -5.41 2.18
CA HIS A 22 -56.69 -4.73 3.46
C HIS A 22 -56.96 -5.67 4.64
N ILE A 23 -55.92 -6.08 5.37
CA ILE A 23 -56.01 -7.01 6.49
C ILE A 23 -56.04 -6.25 7.82
N GLN A 24 -57.20 -6.21 8.48
CA GLN A 24 -57.37 -5.58 9.80
C GLN A 24 -57.02 -6.56 10.93
N SER A 25 -55.74 -6.65 11.29
CA SER A 25 -55.27 -7.46 12.41
C SER A 25 -54.16 -6.76 13.18
N LYS A 26 -54.31 -6.63 14.51
CA LYS A 26 -53.31 -5.99 15.38
C LYS A 26 -51.95 -6.69 15.31
N THR A 27 -51.93 -8.01 15.32
CA THR A 27 -50.68 -8.80 15.28
C THR A 27 -49.94 -8.61 13.96
N ILE A 28 -50.64 -8.66 12.82
CA ILE A 28 -50.04 -8.47 11.49
C ILE A 28 -49.56 -7.03 11.33
N GLY A 29 -50.36 -6.07 11.77
CA GLY A 29 -50.01 -4.65 11.76
C GLY A 29 -48.72 -4.38 12.53
N ILE A 30 -48.58 -4.93 13.75
CA ILE A 30 -47.37 -4.77 14.56
C ILE A 30 -46.15 -5.39 13.84
N ILE A 31 -46.27 -6.61 13.31
CA ILE A 31 -45.17 -7.28 12.59
C ILE A 31 -44.72 -6.45 11.38
N ASN A 32 -45.67 -5.96 10.57
CA ASN A 32 -45.36 -5.14 9.41
C ASN A 32 -44.69 -3.82 9.80
N ARG A 33 -45.21 -3.13 10.82
CA ARG A 33 -44.60 -1.89 11.30
C ARG A 33 -43.21 -2.10 11.90
N LEU A 34 -42.96 -3.23 12.58
CA LEU A 34 -41.63 -3.56 13.08
C LEU A 34 -40.63 -3.81 11.95
N ILE A 35 -41.00 -4.60 10.93
CA ILE A 35 -40.11 -4.83 9.77
C ILE A 35 -39.81 -3.51 9.05
N GLN A 36 -40.84 -2.68 8.80
CA GLN A 36 -40.66 -1.36 8.20
C GLN A 36 -39.74 -0.47 9.04
N LEU A 37 -39.96 -0.43 10.36
CA LEU A 37 -39.13 0.35 11.27
C LEU A 37 -37.67 -0.12 11.25
N SER A 38 -37.42 -1.43 11.25
CA SER A 38 -36.05 -1.98 11.15
C SER A 38 -35.34 -1.54 9.87
N ILE A 39 -36.04 -1.58 8.72
CA ILE A 39 -35.47 -1.13 7.44
C ILE A 39 -35.21 0.39 7.46
N ILE A 40 -36.16 1.19 7.95
CA ILE A 40 -35.99 2.64 8.07
C ILE A 40 -34.80 2.97 8.98
N CYS A 41 -34.69 2.30 10.13
CA CYS A 41 -33.56 2.46 11.04
C CYS A 41 -32.24 2.10 10.34
N TYR A 42 -32.18 1.00 9.60
CA TYR A 42 -30.99 0.64 8.83
C TYR A 42 -30.61 1.74 7.81
N VAL A 43 -31.55 2.21 7.00
CA VAL A 43 -31.28 3.24 5.99
C VAL A 43 -30.81 4.55 6.65
N ILE A 44 -31.51 5.04 7.66
CA ILE A 44 -31.19 6.33 8.29
C ILE A 44 -29.90 6.23 9.12
N ILE A 45 -29.80 5.24 10.00
CA ILE A 45 -28.70 5.17 10.98
C ILE A 45 -27.43 4.65 10.32
N TYR A 46 -27.52 3.55 9.56
CA TYR A 46 -26.33 2.95 8.99
C TYR A 46 -25.93 3.62 7.67
N VAL A 47 -26.83 3.66 6.68
CA VAL A 47 -26.45 4.15 5.33
C VAL A 47 -26.25 5.67 5.30
N ILE A 48 -27.18 6.44 5.89
CA ILE A 48 -27.08 7.90 5.85
C ILE A 48 -26.11 8.41 6.92
N ILE A 49 -26.26 8.03 8.19
CA ILE A 49 -25.45 8.61 9.27
C ILE A 49 -24.06 7.97 9.36
N TYR A 50 -23.96 6.64 9.50
CA TYR A 50 -22.68 5.95 9.74
C TYR A 50 -21.76 5.95 8.52
N GLU A 51 -22.26 5.52 7.36
CA GLU A 51 -21.52 5.50 6.08
C GLU A 51 -21.45 6.87 5.40
N LYS A 52 -22.06 7.90 5.99
CA LYS A 52 -22.18 9.27 5.43
C LYS A 52 -22.68 9.28 3.98
N GLY A 53 -23.66 8.42 3.64
CA GLY A 53 -24.20 8.31 2.28
C GLY A 53 -24.84 9.57 1.70
N TYR A 54 -24.97 10.64 2.48
CA TYR A 54 -25.38 11.97 2.01
C TYR A 54 -24.22 12.82 1.46
N GLN A 55 -22.98 12.39 1.65
CA GLN A 55 -21.81 13.10 1.16
C GLN A 55 -21.39 12.59 -0.22
N ASP A 56 -20.96 13.52 -1.06
CA ASP A 56 -20.18 13.20 -2.24
C ASP A 56 -18.70 13.17 -1.83
N THR A 57 -17.94 12.20 -2.34
CA THR A 57 -16.57 11.96 -1.90
C THR A 57 -15.56 12.14 -3.04
N GLN A 58 -14.32 12.52 -2.69
CA GLN A 58 -13.20 12.62 -3.62
C GLN A 58 -11.91 12.15 -2.93
N LYS A 59 -11.08 11.38 -3.64
CA LYS A 59 -9.72 11.05 -3.18
C LYS A 59 -8.79 12.27 -3.29
N PRO A 60 -7.84 12.46 -2.37
CA PRO A 60 -6.93 13.60 -2.41
C PRO A 60 -5.92 13.50 -3.56
N TYR A 61 -5.62 14.62 -4.20
CA TYR A 61 -4.37 14.79 -4.93
C TYR A 61 -3.28 15.22 -3.94
N SER A 62 -2.19 14.47 -3.85
CA SER A 62 -1.14 14.72 -2.88
C SER A 62 0.20 15.12 -3.50
N SER A 63 0.91 16.03 -2.84
CA SER A 63 2.32 16.32 -3.08
C SER A 63 3.09 16.11 -1.79
N VAL A 64 4.25 15.43 -1.86
CA VAL A 64 5.11 15.15 -0.71
C VAL A 64 6.52 15.61 -1.01
N THR A 65 7.14 16.30 -0.06
CA THR A 65 8.59 16.56 -0.07
C THR A 65 9.17 16.21 1.29
N THR A 66 10.32 15.55 1.29
CA THR A 66 11.00 15.11 2.51
C THR A 66 12.33 15.84 2.68
N LYS A 67 12.79 15.97 3.92
CA LYS A 67 14.13 16.49 4.22
C LYS A 67 14.66 15.78 5.46
N VAL A 68 15.69 14.98 5.28
CA VAL A 68 16.36 14.28 6.38
C VAL A 68 17.46 15.17 6.96
N LYS A 69 17.64 15.11 8.27
CA LYS A 69 18.71 15.78 9.01
C LYS A 69 19.29 14.86 10.06
N GLY A 70 20.62 14.87 10.12
CA GLY A 70 21.41 14.07 11.02
C GLY A 70 22.85 14.05 10.53
N VAL A 71 23.78 13.81 11.46
CA VAL A 71 25.19 13.64 11.16
C VAL A 71 25.65 12.43 11.96
N SER A 72 26.41 11.54 11.32
CA SER A 72 27.05 10.41 11.98
C SER A 72 28.53 10.43 11.62
N SER A 73 29.35 9.76 12.41
CA SER A 73 30.77 9.60 12.10
C SER A 73 31.16 8.14 12.20
N THR A 74 32.05 7.73 11.32
CA THR A 74 32.64 6.38 11.33
C THR A 74 34.14 6.50 11.35
N ASN A 75 34.80 5.68 12.16
CA ASN A 75 36.24 5.57 12.09
C ASN A 75 36.62 4.61 10.97
N LEU A 76 37.09 5.16 9.85
CA LEU A 76 37.57 4.38 8.70
C LEU A 76 39.09 4.23 8.74
N THR A 77 39.70 4.22 9.92
CA THR A 77 41.13 3.90 10.05
C THR A 77 41.32 2.42 9.73
N PRO A 78 42.14 2.06 8.72
CA PRO A 78 42.41 0.67 8.42
C PRO A 78 43.20 0.02 9.57
N GLU A 79 42.84 -1.22 9.92
CA GLU A 79 43.55 -2.00 10.95
C GLU A 79 44.91 -2.53 10.45
N LEU A 80 45.09 -2.60 9.13
CA LEU A 80 46.35 -2.98 8.47
C LEU A 80 47.03 -1.78 7.82
N ASN A 81 48.35 -1.86 7.62
CA ASN A 81 49.16 -0.93 6.81
C ASN A 81 48.76 -0.92 5.30
N ASP A 82 47.61 -1.48 4.95
CA ASP A 82 47.02 -1.36 3.63
C ASP A 82 46.49 0.05 3.48
N SER A 83 47.23 0.82 2.70
CA SER A 83 46.91 2.20 2.35
C SER A 83 45.55 2.24 1.66
N PHE A 84 44.50 2.54 2.41
CA PHE A 84 43.24 3.07 1.90
C PHE A 84 43.39 4.59 1.84
N PRO A 85 43.84 5.18 0.71
CA PRO A 85 44.25 6.58 0.68
C PRO A 85 43.08 7.57 0.82
N LEU A 86 41.82 7.10 0.72
CA LEU A 86 40.66 7.98 0.59
C LEU A 86 40.12 8.49 1.94
N TYR A 87 40.10 7.64 2.96
CA TYR A 87 39.54 7.97 4.28
C TYR A 87 40.56 7.59 5.36
N ASN A 88 41.39 8.55 5.77
CA ASN A 88 42.37 8.34 6.83
C ASN A 88 41.83 8.95 8.13
N GLY A 89 41.10 8.15 8.91
CA GLY A 89 40.58 8.54 10.22
C GLY A 89 39.06 8.64 10.31
N ILE A 90 38.59 9.57 11.14
CA ILE A 90 37.15 9.80 11.38
C ILE A 90 36.56 10.48 10.15
N HIS A 91 35.63 9.79 9.49
CA HIS A 91 34.83 10.35 8.40
C HIS A 91 33.45 10.74 8.92
N VAL A 92 32.98 11.91 8.51
CA VAL A 92 31.68 12.47 8.92
C VAL A 92 30.71 12.32 7.75
N TRP A 93 29.58 11.67 8.02
CA TRP A 93 28.50 11.45 7.08
C TRP A 93 27.37 12.45 7.31
N ASP A 94 27.04 13.23 6.29
CA ASP A 94 25.91 14.15 6.32
C ASP A 94 24.82 13.74 5.31
N SER A 95 23.76 14.55 5.24
CA SER A 95 22.61 14.26 4.37
C SER A 95 22.94 14.15 2.88
N ALA A 96 24.05 14.72 2.42
CA ALA A 96 24.47 14.60 1.02
C ALA A 96 25.16 13.25 0.73
N ASP A 97 25.65 12.55 1.75
CA ASP A 97 26.31 11.26 1.59
C ASP A 97 25.37 10.07 1.79
N TYR A 98 24.52 10.10 2.83
CA TYR A 98 23.67 8.95 3.17
C TYR A 98 22.29 8.98 2.51
N ILE A 99 21.88 10.07 1.84
CA ILE A 99 20.63 10.14 1.06
C ILE A 99 20.94 9.96 -0.42
N VAL A 100 20.53 8.83 -0.98
CA VAL A 100 20.82 8.46 -2.37
C VAL A 100 19.59 7.83 -3.04
N PRO A 101 19.01 8.46 -4.09
CA PRO A 101 19.34 9.77 -4.62
C PRO A 101 18.90 10.90 -3.67
N PRO A 102 19.48 12.12 -3.78
CA PRO A 102 19.12 13.26 -2.93
C PRO A 102 17.69 13.77 -3.15
N GLU A 103 17.10 13.45 -4.31
CA GLU A 103 15.71 13.78 -4.64
C GLU A 103 15.00 12.54 -5.19
N GLU A 104 14.02 12.03 -4.44
CA GLU A 104 13.15 10.95 -4.85
C GLU A 104 11.69 11.37 -4.57
N ASN A 105 10.79 11.16 -5.52
CA ASN A 105 9.41 11.58 -5.37
C ASN A 105 8.65 10.60 -4.47
N GLY A 106 8.08 11.10 -3.37
CA GLY A 106 7.28 10.29 -2.45
C GLY A 106 8.06 9.22 -1.69
N ALA A 107 9.39 9.22 -1.75
CA ALA A 107 10.24 8.31 -1.00
C ALA A 107 11.59 8.96 -0.70
N PHE A 108 12.37 8.33 0.17
CA PHE A 108 13.77 8.65 0.37
C PHE A 108 14.50 7.43 0.93
N PHE A 109 15.75 7.28 0.54
CA PHE A 109 16.62 6.23 1.05
C PHE A 109 17.60 6.81 2.08
N VAL A 110 17.82 6.08 3.17
CA VAL A 110 18.84 6.40 4.18
C VAL A 110 19.81 5.23 4.23
N MET A 111 21.05 5.47 3.78
CA MET A 111 22.15 4.53 3.93
C MET A 111 22.44 4.33 5.42
N THR A 112 22.52 3.08 5.85
CA THR A 112 22.79 2.71 7.25
C THR A 112 24.02 1.83 7.39
N ASN A 113 24.37 1.11 6.32
CA ASN A 113 25.52 0.23 6.23
C ASN A 113 26.02 0.24 4.76
N MET A 114 27.29 -0.07 4.53
CA MET A 114 27.87 -0.02 3.19
C MET A 114 29.13 -0.86 3.07
N ILE A 115 29.47 -1.23 1.84
CA ILE A 115 30.77 -1.76 1.43
C ILE A 115 31.39 -0.76 0.46
N ILE A 116 32.66 -0.40 0.69
CA ILE A 116 33.38 0.58 -0.13
C ILE A 116 34.54 -0.13 -0.82
N THR A 117 34.58 -0.06 -2.15
CA THR A 117 35.72 -0.52 -2.95
C THR A 117 36.35 0.68 -3.64
N PRO A 118 37.45 1.23 -3.08
CA PRO A 118 38.09 2.43 -3.59
C PRO A 118 38.95 2.13 -4.82
N ASP A 119 39.32 3.20 -5.52
CA ASP A 119 40.40 3.20 -6.51
C ASP A 119 40.30 2.13 -7.60
N GLN A 120 39.07 1.75 -7.95
CA GLN A 120 38.84 0.85 -9.07
C GLN A 120 39.27 1.52 -10.37
N SER A 121 40.03 0.82 -11.18
CA SER A 121 40.40 1.22 -12.54
C SER A 121 40.08 0.10 -13.53
N GLN A 122 39.94 0.42 -14.81
CA GLN A 122 39.74 -0.63 -15.82
C GLN A 122 41.03 -1.40 -16.06
N GLY A 123 40.98 -2.72 -15.83
CA GLY A 123 42.15 -3.58 -15.94
C GLY A 123 41.78 -5.06 -15.86
N ALA A 124 42.81 -5.89 -15.79
CA ALA A 124 42.66 -7.33 -15.57
C ALA A 124 42.95 -7.67 -14.11
N CYS A 125 42.04 -8.42 -13.47
CA CYS A 125 42.20 -8.91 -12.09
C CYS A 125 41.52 -10.26 -11.91
N PRO A 126 41.87 -11.01 -10.85
CA PRO A 126 41.13 -12.20 -10.44
C PRO A 126 39.66 -11.84 -10.09
N GLU A 127 38.72 -12.72 -10.44
CA GLU A 127 37.30 -12.59 -10.07
C GLU A 127 37.02 -13.12 -8.65
N ASP A 128 35.86 -12.79 -8.11
CA ASP A 128 35.45 -13.21 -6.78
C ASP A 128 35.38 -14.75 -6.62
N PRO A 129 36.15 -15.34 -5.67
CA PRO A 129 36.16 -16.78 -5.42
C PRO A 129 34.84 -17.36 -4.89
N ASP A 130 33.90 -16.56 -4.41
CA ASP A 130 32.61 -17.07 -3.93
C ASP A 130 31.67 -17.42 -5.08
N LEU A 131 31.92 -16.89 -6.27
CA LEU A 131 31.19 -17.24 -7.48
C LEU A 131 31.56 -18.64 -7.95
N THR A 132 30.56 -19.39 -8.43
CA THR A 132 30.73 -20.80 -8.80
C THR A 132 31.21 -20.98 -10.23
N ASP A 133 30.84 -20.07 -11.14
CA ASP A 133 31.12 -20.09 -12.57
C ASP A 133 32.52 -19.58 -12.96
N VAL A 134 33.33 -19.22 -11.97
CA VAL A 134 34.65 -18.57 -12.17
C VAL A 134 35.81 -19.36 -11.60
N LYS A 135 35.55 -20.45 -10.87
CA LYS A 135 36.59 -21.34 -10.32
C LYS A 135 37.21 -22.16 -11.45
N CYS A 136 38.54 -22.11 -11.54
CA CYS A 136 39.28 -22.78 -12.61
C CYS A 136 40.45 -23.58 -12.05
N TYR A 137 40.92 -24.57 -12.80
CA TYR A 137 42.17 -25.28 -12.51
C TYR A 137 43.24 -24.95 -13.57
N ASN A 138 42.80 -24.85 -14.82
CA ASN A 138 43.59 -24.53 -16.00
C ASN A 138 42.98 -23.38 -16.81
N ASP A 139 43.78 -22.75 -17.66
CA ASP A 139 43.35 -21.64 -18.53
C ASP A 139 42.21 -22.05 -19.48
N SER A 140 42.13 -23.34 -19.87
CA SER A 140 41.06 -23.88 -20.70
C SER A 140 39.66 -23.80 -20.07
N ASP A 141 39.59 -23.70 -18.75
CA ASP A 141 38.31 -23.63 -18.02
C ASP A 141 37.71 -22.20 -18.09
N CYS A 142 38.52 -21.22 -18.52
CA CYS A 142 38.13 -19.83 -18.70
C CYS A 142 38.00 -19.55 -20.20
N GLU A 143 36.78 -19.53 -20.73
CA GLU A 143 36.57 -19.14 -22.13
C GLU A 143 36.79 -17.63 -22.30
N ALA A 144 37.72 -17.24 -23.18
CA ALA A 144 38.04 -15.84 -23.40
C ALA A 144 36.85 -15.09 -24.04
N MET A 145 36.67 -13.82 -23.66
CA MET A 145 35.58 -12.95 -24.14
C MET A 145 34.16 -13.38 -23.70
N GLU A 146 34.06 -14.36 -22.81
CA GLU A 146 32.81 -14.77 -22.20
C GLU A 146 32.51 -13.87 -20.97
N PRO A 147 31.33 -13.24 -20.87
CA PRO A 147 30.93 -12.53 -19.66
C PRO A 147 30.64 -13.51 -18.52
N THR A 148 31.06 -13.17 -17.30
CA THR A 148 30.65 -13.92 -16.10
C THR A 148 29.14 -13.75 -15.86
N HIS A 149 28.42 -14.81 -15.49
CA HIS A 149 26.96 -14.75 -15.35
C HIS A 149 26.53 -13.89 -14.16
N TYR A 150 27.19 -14.08 -13.01
CA TYR A 150 26.91 -13.37 -11.77
C TYR A 150 28.10 -12.52 -11.28
N GLY A 151 29.17 -12.46 -12.09
CA GLY A 151 30.39 -11.73 -11.77
C GLY A 151 30.42 -10.29 -12.30
N HIS A 152 31.61 -9.71 -12.27
CA HIS A 152 31.85 -8.29 -12.43
C HIS A 152 32.39 -7.91 -13.82
N GLY A 153 32.75 -8.88 -14.67
CA GLY A 153 33.45 -8.59 -15.92
C GLY A 153 33.43 -9.69 -16.98
N ILE A 154 34.40 -9.60 -17.88
CA ILE A 154 34.54 -10.50 -19.05
C ILE A 154 35.83 -11.31 -18.88
N LYS A 155 35.77 -12.63 -19.01
CA LYS A 155 36.91 -13.53 -18.85
C LYS A 155 38.00 -13.24 -19.90
N THR A 156 39.26 -13.17 -19.47
CA THR A 156 40.42 -12.96 -20.38
C THR A 156 40.92 -14.26 -21.01
N GLY A 157 40.53 -15.40 -20.45
CA GLY A 157 41.01 -16.73 -20.84
C GLY A 157 42.15 -17.28 -19.99
N ARG A 158 42.53 -16.61 -18.90
CA ARG A 158 43.59 -17.04 -17.98
C ARG A 158 43.04 -17.49 -16.63
N CYS A 159 43.63 -18.53 -16.07
CA CYS A 159 43.33 -19.02 -14.73
C CYS A 159 44.41 -18.57 -13.73
N VAL A 160 44.08 -17.60 -12.89
CA VAL A 160 45.01 -16.95 -11.96
C VAL A 160 44.73 -17.38 -10.52
N LYS A 161 45.71 -17.16 -9.62
CA LYS A 161 45.48 -17.37 -8.19
C LYS A 161 44.48 -16.32 -7.69
N ALA A 162 43.52 -16.73 -6.87
CA ALA A 162 42.63 -15.81 -6.20
C ALA A 162 43.45 -14.88 -5.29
N ASP A 163 43.11 -13.60 -5.28
CA ASP A 163 43.68 -12.59 -4.40
C ASP A 163 43.10 -12.67 -2.97
N ARG A 164 41.98 -13.39 -2.80
CA ARG A 164 41.26 -13.59 -1.54
C ARG A 164 40.67 -14.99 -1.38
N GLY A 165 40.25 -15.32 -0.15
CA GLY A 165 39.63 -16.59 0.23
C GLY A 165 40.53 -17.52 1.05
N ASP A 166 39.91 -18.32 1.93
CA ASP A 166 40.60 -19.14 2.95
C ASP A 166 41.46 -20.30 2.42
N LYS A 167 41.40 -20.58 1.11
CA LYS A 167 42.03 -21.77 0.51
C LYS A 167 43.34 -21.39 -0.20
N PRO A 168 44.52 -21.87 0.25
CA PRO A 168 45.84 -21.45 -0.24
C PRO A 168 46.15 -21.83 -1.71
N HIS A 169 45.28 -22.58 -2.37
CA HIS A 169 45.41 -23.01 -3.76
C HIS A 169 44.20 -22.69 -4.63
N LEU A 170 43.32 -21.79 -4.17
CA LEU A 170 42.15 -21.40 -4.95
C LEU A 170 42.58 -20.58 -6.17
N LYS A 171 42.12 -21.00 -7.34
CA LYS A 171 42.30 -20.28 -8.59
C LYS A 171 40.95 -19.90 -9.18
N VAL A 172 40.93 -18.75 -9.83
CA VAL A 172 39.76 -18.14 -10.44
C VAL A 172 40.13 -17.60 -11.82
N CYS A 173 39.15 -17.48 -12.69
CA CYS A 173 39.34 -16.85 -13.98
C CYS A 173 39.72 -15.37 -13.80
N GLU A 174 40.71 -14.93 -14.55
CA GLU A 174 41.02 -13.51 -14.67
C GLU A 174 39.98 -12.85 -15.59
N ILE A 175 39.50 -11.68 -15.17
CA ILE A 175 38.49 -10.90 -15.89
C ILE A 175 39.04 -9.53 -16.24
N TYR A 176 38.52 -8.95 -17.32
CA TYR A 176 38.61 -7.53 -17.61
C TYR A 176 37.41 -6.82 -16.99
N ALA A 177 37.65 -6.00 -15.97
CA ALA A 177 36.62 -5.36 -15.15
C ALA A 177 37.12 -4.07 -14.49
N TRP A 178 36.30 -3.51 -13.61
CA TRP A 178 36.74 -2.51 -12.64
C TRP A 178 37.48 -3.22 -11.50
N CYS A 179 38.81 -3.06 -11.49
CA CYS A 179 39.71 -3.77 -10.60
C CYS A 179 40.27 -2.83 -9.52
N PRO A 180 40.38 -3.28 -8.26
CA PRO A 180 40.02 -4.62 -7.76
C PRO A 180 38.49 -4.82 -7.67
N VAL A 181 38.02 -6.06 -7.78
CA VAL A 181 36.60 -6.42 -7.62
C VAL A 181 36.14 -6.24 -6.17
N GLU A 182 34.84 -5.99 -5.97
CA GLU A 182 34.22 -5.76 -4.65
C GLU A 182 34.35 -7.00 -3.75
N ILE A 183 34.64 -6.82 -2.45
CA ILE A 183 34.59 -7.89 -1.45
C ILE A 183 33.21 -7.83 -0.78
N ASP A 184 32.32 -8.76 -1.12
CA ASP A 184 30.92 -8.73 -0.67
C ASP A 184 30.71 -9.35 0.73
N GLU A 185 31.48 -8.87 1.71
CA GLU A 185 31.42 -9.33 3.10
C GLU A 185 31.03 -8.20 4.05
N LEU A 186 30.08 -8.51 4.96
CA LEU A 186 29.65 -7.62 6.03
C LEU A 186 29.98 -8.22 7.41
N PRO A 187 30.47 -7.42 8.38
CA PRO A 187 30.83 -5.99 8.25
C PRO A 187 32.06 -5.81 7.34
N MET A 188 32.25 -4.59 6.83
CA MET A 188 33.36 -4.28 5.91
C MET A 188 34.69 -4.70 6.53
N GLN A 189 35.41 -5.60 5.86
CA GLN A 189 36.70 -6.13 6.33
C GLN A 189 37.76 -5.02 6.46
N HIS A 190 38.76 -5.25 7.33
CA HIS A 190 39.91 -4.36 7.58
C HIS A 190 39.61 -3.04 8.31
N PHE A 191 38.38 -2.83 8.77
CA PHE A 191 38.01 -1.69 9.60
C PHE A 191 37.54 -2.17 10.97
N ASN A 192 37.74 -1.35 11.99
CA ASN A 192 37.30 -1.63 13.36
C ASN A 192 35.77 -1.49 13.48
N LEU A 193 35.05 -2.48 12.94
CA LEU A 193 33.60 -2.52 12.83
C LEU A 193 33.08 -3.84 13.42
N SER A 194 32.16 -3.73 14.38
CA SER A 194 31.58 -4.90 15.05
C SER A 194 30.52 -5.59 14.18
N PRO A 195 30.52 -6.94 14.08
CA PRO A 195 29.44 -7.68 13.44
C PRO A 195 28.09 -7.37 14.09
N GLY A 196 27.09 -7.04 13.27
CA GLY A 196 25.72 -6.79 13.73
C GLY A 196 25.42 -5.38 14.26
N VAL A 197 26.38 -4.45 14.20
CA VAL A 197 26.11 -3.02 14.48
C VAL A 197 26.10 -2.25 13.17
N PRO A 198 25.04 -1.48 12.86
CA PRO A 198 25.02 -0.60 11.69
C PRO A 198 26.18 0.39 11.71
N LEU A 199 26.73 0.71 10.54
CA LEU A 199 27.86 1.65 10.45
C LEU A 199 27.46 3.07 10.84
N LEU A 200 26.20 3.44 10.61
CA LEU A 200 25.73 4.80 10.84
C LEU A 200 24.65 4.84 11.93
N GLU A 201 24.82 5.74 12.89
CA GLU A 201 23.89 6.02 14.00
C GLU A 201 22.64 6.78 13.54
N THR A 202 22.01 6.29 12.48
CA THR A 202 20.89 6.91 11.76
C THR A 202 19.58 6.86 12.54
N GLU A 203 19.48 6.04 13.59
CA GLU A 203 18.27 5.89 14.41
C GLU A 203 17.78 7.23 15.00
N ASN A 204 18.73 8.10 15.37
CA ASN A 204 18.46 9.41 15.96
C ASN A 204 18.23 10.52 14.93
N PHE A 205 18.35 10.22 13.63
CA PHE A 205 18.12 11.20 12.59
C PHE A 205 16.63 11.56 12.50
N THR A 206 16.35 12.73 11.95
CA THR A 206 14.99 13.26 11.82
C THR A 206 14.64 13.47 10.36
N VAL A 207 13.40 13.17 10.00
CA VAL A 207 12.83 13.53 8.70
C VAL A 207 11.73 14.56 8.91
N LEU A 208 11.81 15.66 8.17
CA LEU A 208 10.70 16.59 7.98
C LEU A 208 9.91 16.17 6.75
N ILE A 209 8.63 15.85 6.93
CA ILE A 209 7.72 15.52 5.83
C ILE A 209 6.79 16.72 5.60
N LYS A 210 6.83 17.30 4.41
CA LYS A 210 5.85 18.31 4.01
C LYS A 210 4.89 17.64 3.05
N ASN A 211 3.63 17.54 3.45
CA ASN A 211 2.58 16.99 2.65
C ASN A 211 1.47 18.03 2.44
N SER A 212 1.06 18.19 1.19
CA SER A 212 -0.09 19.01 0.80
C SER A 212 -1.08 18.15 0.04
N VAL A 213 -2.35 18.21 0.42
CA VAL A 213 -3.46 17.52 -0.23
C VAL A 213 -4.46 18.52 -0.79
N GLN A 214 -5.05 18.18 -1.93
CA GLN A 214 -6.05 19.00 -2.59
C GLN A 214 -7.26 18.15 -2.94
N PHE A 215 -8.43 18.73 -2.75
CA PHE A 215 -9.73 18.20 -3.16
C PHE A 215 -10.38 19.21 -4.12
N PRO A 216 -9.96 19.24 -5.41
CA PRO A 216 -10.41 20.25 -6.36
C PRO A 216 -11.93 20.32 -6.53
N LYS A 217 -12.63 19.18 -6.38
CA LYS A 217 -14.10 19.10 -6.48
C LYS A 217 -14.79 19.97 -5.43
N PHE A 218 -14.21 20.03 -4.23
CA PHE A 218 -14.74 20.80 -3.11
C PHE A 218 -14.03 22.15 -2.90
N LYS A 219 -13.00 22.45 -3.72
CA LYS A 219 -12.10 23.61 -3.60
C LYS A 219 -11.46 23.72 -2.22
N GLN A 220 -11.13 22.56 -1.63
CA GLN A 220 -10.47 22.48 -0.33
C GLN A 220 -9.04 22.00 -0.50
N SER A 221 -8.15 22.50 0.35
CA SER A 221 -6.75 22.08 0.42
C SER A 221 -6.33 21.91 1.87
N GLY A 222 -5.60 20.84 2.15
CA GLY A 222 -5.02 20.55 3.46
C GLY A 222 -3.50 20.54 3.40
N ARG A 223 -2.86 20.88 4.51
CA ARG A 223 -1.41 20.77 4.68
C ARG A 223 -1.12 20.20 6.05
N ASN A 224 -0.18 19.27 6.14
CA ASN A 224 0.17 18.64 7.41
C ASN A 224 0.92 19.57 8.38
N ILE A 225 1.45 20.69 7.87
CA ILE A 225 2.04 21.76 8.67
C ILE A 225 0.94 22.81 8.85
N PRO A 226 0.40 22.96 10.08
CA PRO A 226 -0.66 23.91 10.36
C PRO A 226 -0.21 25.35 10.06
N SER A 227 -1.05 26.13 9.39
CA SER A 227 -0.75 27.52 9.00
C SER A 227 -0.88 28.53 10.14
N ASP A 228 -1.55 28.13 11.21
CA ASP A 228 -1.82 28.90 12.43
C ASP A 228 -0.67 28.83 13.46
N ARG A 229 0.29 27.93 13.28
CA ARG A 229 1.42 27.76 14.21
C ARG A 229 2.62 28.64 13.84
N ASP A 230 3.27 29.18 14.87
CA ASP A 230 4.48 29.99 14.75
C ASP A 230 5.63 29.21 14.06
N PRO A 231 6.48 29.83 13.24
CA PRO A 231 7.64 29.18 12.63
C PRO A 231 8.58 28.47 13.63
N SER A 232 8.59 28.89 14.90
CA SER A 232 9.33 28.24 15.99
C SER A 232 8.78 26.86 16.39
N TYR A 233 7.55 26.52 16.00
CA TYR A 233 6.94 25.20 16.20
C TYR A 233 7.83 24.08 15.64
N LEU A 234 8.26 24.24 14.38
CA LEU A 234 9.12 23.26 13.69
C LEU A 234 10.52 23.15 14.29
N LYS A 235 10.94 24.07 15.18
CA LYS A 235 12.22 23.98 15.87
C LYS A 235 12.16 23.11 17.13
N LYS A 236 10.96 22.90 17.68
CA LYS A 236 10.76 22.24 18.97
C LYS A 236 9.96 20.94 18.87
N CYS A 237 9.08 20.81 17.89
CA CYS A 237 8.22 19.64 17.79
C CYS A 237 9.01 18.39 17.40
N THR A 238 8.58 17.25 17.92
CA THR A 238 8.98 15.93 17.47
C THR A 238 7.76 15.05 17.57
N TYR A 239 7.46 14.30 16.51
CA TYR A 239 6.33 13.40 16.47
C TYR A 239 6.38 12.39 17.62
N ASP A 240 5.26 12.28 18.30
CA ASP A 240 4.98 11.31 19.34
C ASP A 240 3.48 10.99 19.25
N PRO A 241 3.09 9.71 19.18
CA PRO A 241 1.70 9.32 18.93
C PRO A 241 0.73 9.84 19.99
N ASP A 242 1.19 10.01 21.23
CA ASP A 242 0.36 10.45 22.35
C ASP A 242 0.49 11.96 22.61
N LYS A 243 1.70 12.52 22.50
CA LYS A 243 2.00 13.90 22.91
C LYS A 243 1.87 14.93 21.80
N ASP A 244 2.35 14.62 20.59
CA ASP A 244 2.30 15.53 19.43
C ASP A 244 2.13 14.75 18.12
N PRO A 245 0.95 14.13 17.91
CA PRO A 245 0.70 13.26 16.75
C PRO A 245 0.66 14.01 15.41
N HIS A 246 0.60 15.35 15.44
CA HIS A 246 0.53 16.18 14.25
C HIS A 246 1.89 16.75 13.83
N CYS A 247 2.96 16.54 14.62
CA CYS A 247 4.27 17.05 14.25
C CYS A 247 4.81 16.34 12.99
N PRO A 248 5.23 17.09 11.96
CA PRO A 248 5.75 16.54 10.70
C PRO A 248 7.23 16.11 10.78
N ILE A 249 7.88 16.31 11.94
CA ILE A 249 9.29 15.96 12.18
C ILE A 249 9.32 14.66 12.97
N ILE A 250 9.79 13.59 12.34
CA ILE A 250 9.74 12.24 12.88
C ILE A 250 11.16 11.70 12.98
N LYS A 251 11.51 11.05 14.09
CA LYS A 251 12.78 10.32 14.20
C LYS A 251 12.71 9.01 13.41
N LEU A 252 13.80 8.64 12.74
CA LEU A 252 13.86 7.40 11.96
C LEU A 252 13.65 6.17 12.84
N GLY A 253 14.23 6.15 14.05
CA GLY A 253 13.99 5.11 15.04
C GLY A 253 12.54 5.00 15.47
N THR A 254 11.82 6.13 15.63
CA THR A 254 10.39 6.12 15.98
C THR A 254 9.55 5.47 14.87
N ILE A 255 9.84 5.75 13.60
CA ILE A 255 9.11 5.15 12.46
C ILE A 255 9.20 3.62 12.51
N VAL A 256 10.41 3.10 12.75
CA VAL A 256 10.65 1.65 12.77
C VAL A 256 10.04 1.01 14.03
N LYS A 257 10.19 1.67 15.19
CA LYS A 257 9.64 1.20 16.47
C LYS A 257 8.11 1.13 16.46
N GLU A 258 7.43 2.16 15.94
CA GLU A 258 5.96 2.19 15.85
C GLU A 258 5.41 1.14 14.87
N ALA A 259 6.24 0.70 13.90
CA ALA A 259 5.90 -0.42 13.03
C ALA A 259 6.12 -1.80 13.70
N GLY A 260 6.66 -1.84 14.93
CA GLY A 260 6.96 -3.08 15.66
C GLY A 260 8.25 -3.78 15.23
N GLU A 261 9.13 -3.07 14.51
CA GLU A 261 10.37 -3.62 13.96
C GLU A 261 11.59 -3.21 14.79
N ASP A 262 12.70 -3.95 14.65
CA ASP A 262 13.97 -3.60 15.28
C ASP A 262 14.87 -2.80 14.31
N TYR A 263 15.32 -1.63 14.76
CA TYR A 263 16.12 -0.73 13.92
C TYR A 263 17.47 -1.34 13.53
N LYS A 264 18.13 -2.07 14.43
CA LYS A 264 19.49 -2.57 14.20
C LYS A 264 19.52 -3.64 13.10
N THR A 265 18.61 -4.59 13.17
CA THR A 265 18.46 -5.64 12.14
C THR A 265 18.12 -5.05 10.78
N LEU A 266 17.19 -4.10 10.73
CA LEU A 266 16.80 -3.40 9.51
C LEU A 266 17.94 -2.55 8.94
N ALA A 267 18.70 -1.88 9.80
CA ALA A 267 19.85 -1.07 9.40
C ALA A 267 21.05 -1.91 8.95
N TYR A 268 21.18 -3.16 9.41
CA TYR A 268 22.26 -4.05 8.97
C TYR A 268 22.03 -4.62 7.56
N LYS A 269 20.82 -5.13 7.28
CA LYS A 269 20.44 -5.77 6.01
C LYS A 269 19.77 -4.82 5.00
N GLY A 270 19.30 -3.68 5.47
CA GLY A 270 18.38 -2.81 4.74
C GLY A 270 16.94 -3.31 4.76
N GLY A 271 16.02 -2.48 4.30
CA GLY A 271 14.60 -2.83 4.14
C GLY A 271 13.76 -1.66 3.65
N VAL A 272 12.44 -1.85 3.55
CA VAL A 272 11.51 -0.86 3.00
C VAL A 272 10.41 -0.54 4.02
N MET A 273 10.37 0.70 4.47
CA MET A 273 9.38 1.20 5.42
C MET A 273 8.34 2.08 4.73
N GLY A 274 7.08 1.94 5.11
CA GLY A 274 5.96 2.75 4.69
C GLY A 274 5.59 3.77 5.76
N ILE A 275 5.55 5.05 5.38
CA ILE A 275 5.00 6.14 6.17
C ILE A 275 3.65 6.50 5.58
N ILE A 276 2.57 6.12 6.25
CA ILE A 276 1.22 6.26 5.76
C ILE A 276 0.59 7.51 6.37
N ILE A 277 0.16 8.45 5.52
CA ILE A 277 -0.54 9.68 5.92
C ILE A 277 -1.98 9.57 5.44
N ASN A 278 -2.92 9.37 6.37
CA ASN A 278 -4.34 9.29 6.06
C ASN A 278 -5.04 10.63 6.26
N TRP A 279 -5.75 11.09 5.23
CA TRP A 279 -6.58 12.29 5.21
C TRP A 279 -8.04 11.92 5.03
N ASP A 280 -8.70 11.53 6.12
CA ASP A 280 -10.15 11.33 6.15
C ASP A 280 -10.81 12.64 6.59
N CYS A 281 -11.25 13.42 5.59
CA CYS A 281 -11.70 14.78 5.77
C CYS A 281 -13.21 14.90 5.60
N ASP A 282 -13.85 15.58 6.54
CA ASP A 282 -15.23 16.03 6.46
C ASP A 282 -15.25 17.55 6.25
N PHE A 283 -15.85 17.99 5.15
CA PHE A 283 -15.94 19.40 4.77
C PHE A 283 -17.28 20.04 5.11
N ASP A 284 -18.16 19.33 5.81
CA ASP A 284 -19.44 19.90 6.22
C ASP A 284 -19.26 20.90 7.36
N PRO A 285 -19.94 22.07 7.33
CA PRO A 285 -19.68 23.15 8.28
C PRO A 285 -19.84 22.78 9.76
N LEU A 286 -20.73 21.82 10.07
CA LEU A 286 -21.01 21.40 11.45
C LEU A 286 -20.07 20.31 11.96
N THR A 287 -19.43 19.57 11.05
CA THR A 287 -18.59 18.40 11.36
C THR A 287 -17.20 18.52 10.75
N TYR A 288 -16.77 19.75 10.44
CA TYR A 288 -15.52 20.00 9.74
C TYR A 288 -14.33 19.38 10.50
N SER A 289 -13.63 18.46 9.86
CA SER A 289 -12.43 17.82 10.40
C SER A 289 -11.56 17.40 9.23
N CYS A 290 -10.30 17.82 9.20
CA CYS A 290 -9.37 17.45 8.13
C CYS A 290 -7.93 17.57 8.63
N GLU A 291 -7.50 16.54 9.35
CA GLU A 291 -6.17 16.45 9.95
C GLU A 291 -5.49 15.14 9.51
N PRO A 292 -4.17 15.16 9.28
CA PRO A 292 -3.44 13.97 8.87
C PRO A 292 -3.25 13.01 10.05
N LYS A 293 -3.46 11.72 9.80
CA LYS A 293 -3.11 10.66 10.74
C LYS A 293 -1.94 9.85 10.19
N TYR A 294 -0.85 9.80 10.96
CA TYR A 294 0.34 9.02 10.60
C TYR A 294 0.20 7.58 11.11
N SER A 295 0.64 6.64 10.29
CA SER A 295 0.85 5.24 10.68
C SER A 295 2.07 4.70 9.94
N PHE A 296 2.71 3.68 10.50
CA PHE A 296 3.97 3.15 10.00
C PHE A 296 3.86 1.65 9.83
N ARG A 297 4.45 1.12 8.76
CA ARG A 297 4.42 -0.31 8.47
C ARG A 297 5.63 -0.71 7.63
N ARG A 298 6.16 -1.90 7.85
CA ARG A 298 7.14 -2.50 6.95
C ARG A 298 6.49 -2.98 5.64
N LEU A 299 7.11 -2.69 4.50
CA LEU A 299 6.57 -2.98 3.17
C LEU A 299 7.29 -4.15 2.48
N ASP A 300 8.55 -4.43 2.82
CA ASP A 300 9.28 -5.61 2.35
C ASP A 300 8.94 -6.86 3.16
N ASP A 301 9.10 -8.03 2.53
CA ASP A 301 8.88 -9.32 3.18
C ASP A 301 10.12 -9.73 3.99
N VAL A 302 9.95 -9.83 5.31
CA VAL A 302 11.01 -10.17 6.27
C VAL A 302 11.47 -11.62 6.12
N GLU A 303 10.54 -12.50 5.74
CA GLU A 303 10.73 -13.96 5.69
C GLU A 303 11.14 -14.43 4.29
N ALA A 304 11.35 -13.50 3.35
CA ALA A 304 11.75 -13.82 1.99
C ALA A 304 13.06 -14.64 2.01
N PRO A 305 13.04 -15.89 1.49
CA PRO A 305 14.21 -16.77 1.54
C PRO A 305 15.32 -16.35 0.57
N ILE A 306 15.01 -15.49 -0.40
CA ILE A 306 15.92 -15.06 -1.47
C ILE A 306 15.95 -13.53 -1.47
N ALA A 307 17.17 -12.97 -1.53
CA ALA A 307 17.44 -11.52 -1.53
C ALA A 307 16.78 -10.74 -0.36
N PRO A 308 17.06 -11.11 0.90
CA PRO A 308 16.52 -10.39 2.05
C PRO A 308 17.10 -8.98 2.17
N GLY A 309 16.26 -8.04 2.59
CA GLY A 309 16.63 -6.64 2.85
C GLY A 309 16.61 -5.74 1.61
N TYR A 310 17.39 -4.66 1.64
CA TYR A 310 17.45 -3.69 0.54
C TYR A 310 18.86 -3.12 0.40
N ASN A 311 19.43 -3.29 -0.79
CA ASN A 311 20.73 -2.76 -1.15
C ASN A 311 20.80 -2.39 -2.64
N PHE A 312 21.75 -1.52 -2.98
CA PHE A 312 22.08 -1.20 -4.36
C PHE A 312 23.53 -0.71 -4.46
N ARG A 313 24.05 -0.66 -5.69
CA ARG A 313 25.41 -0.19 -5.96
C ARG A 313 25.39 1.15 -6.69
N PHE A 314 26.30 2.05 -6.33
CA PHE A 314 26.57 3.29 -7.06
C PHE A 314 28.07 3.58 -7.04
N ALA A 315 28.55 4.41 -7.97
CA ALA A 315 29.97 4.74 -8.07
C ALA A 315 30.20 6.25 -8.11
N ARG A 316 31.29 6.69 -7.50
CA ARG A 316 31.82 8.06 -7.62
C ARG A 316 33.06 8.02 -8.50
N TYR A 317 32.99 8.62 -9.68
CA TYR A 317 34.09 8.64 -10.66
C TYR A 317 35.04 9.81 -10.40
N TYR A 318 36.34 9.59 -10.60
CA TYR A 318 37.38 10.61 -10.52
C TYR A 318 38.56 10.27 -11.43
N GLU A 319 39.41 11.25 -11.73
CA GLU A 319 40.62 11.05 -12.52
C GLU A 319 41.85 11.01 -11.61
N LYS A 320 42.75 10.06 -11.86
CA LYS A 320 44.03 9.91 -11.15
C LYS A 320 45.10 9.51 -12.16
N ASP A 321 46.20 10.26 -12.22
CA ASP A 321 47.32 10.02 -13.14
C ASP A 321 46.91 9.85 -14.62
N GLY A 322 45.93 10.64 -15.09
CA GLY A 322 45.44 10.59 -16.47
C GLY A 322 44.58 9.35 -16.80
N LYS A 323 44.20 8.56 -15.79
CA LYS A 323 43.32 7.40 -15.91
C LYS A 323 42.01 7.65 -15.17
N LEU A 324 40.93 7.08 -15.70
CA LEU A 324 39.63 7.08 -15.04
C LEU A 324 39.60 6.05 -13.92
N HIS A 325 39.30 6.52 -12.71
CA HIS A 325 39.12 5.71 -11.52
C HIS A 325 37.69 5.88 -10.99
N ARG A 326 37.25 4.95 -10.14
CA ARG A 326 36.01 5.11 -9.38
C ARG A 326 36.11 4.50 -7.99
N THR A 327 35.35 5.05 -7.05
CA THR A 327 35.02 4.38 -5.79
C THR A 327 33.62 3.79 -5.94
N LEU A 328 33.52 2.47 -5.81
CA LEU A 328 32.26 1.75 -5.79
C LEU A 328 31.72 1.68 -4.36
N PHE A 329 30.43 1.93 -4.21
CA PHE A 329 29.69 1.79 -2.97
C PHE A 329 28.58 0.78 -3.18
N LYS A 330 28.53 -0.26 -2.36
CA LYS A 330 27.32 -1.05 -2.16
C LYS A 330 26.64 -0.55 -0.90
N ALA A 331 25.53 0.15 -1.06
CA ALA A 331 24.79 0.74 0.04
C ALA A 331 23.68 -0.19 0.50
N TYR A 332 23.63 -0.42 1.82
CA TYR A 332 22.53 -1.05 2.53
C TYR A 332 21.83 0.03 3.34
N GLY A 333 20.50 -0.03 3.38
CA GLY A 333 19.77 1.01 4.05
C GLY A 333 18.28 0.84 4.03
N ILE A 334 17.62 1.82 4.63
CA ILE A 334 16.18 1.83 4.78
C ILE A 334 15.60 2.78 3.75
N ARG A 335 14.75 2.24 2.87
CA ARG A 335 13.97 3.05 1.93
C ARG A 335 12.61 3.36 2.58
N TYR A 336 12.35 4.63 2.83
CA TYR A 336 11.09 5.11 3.37
C TYR A 336 10.19 5.60 2.24
N VAL A 337 9.02 4.99 2.09
CA VAL A 337 8.00 5.35 1.09
C VAL A 337 6.86 6.06 1.79
N VAL A 338 6.57 7.30 1.38
CA VAL A 338 5.47 8.10 1.92
C VAL A 338 4.21 7.84 1.11
N LEU A 339 3.26 7.15 1.71
CA LEU A 339 1.99 6.78 1.10
C LEU A 339 0.88 7.69 1.64
N VAL A 340 0.23 8.44 0.75
CA VAL A 340 -0.85 9.35 1.15
C VAL A 340 -2.18 8.76 0.70
N TYR A 341 -3.05 8.46 1.67
CA TYR A 341 -4.39 7.97 1.45
C TYR A 341 -5.41 8.93 2.05
N GLY A 342 -6.69 8.72 1.70
CA GLY A 342 -7.76 9.48 2.30
C GLY A 342 -8.95 9.67 1.37
N GLN A 343 -9.94 10.37 1.90
CA GLN A 343 -11.14 10.78 1.21
C GLN A 343 -11.61 12.10 1.82
N GLY A 344 -12.09 12.99 0.98
CA GLY A 344 -12.77 14.20 1.40
C GLY A 344 -14.25 14.07 1.09
N GLY A 345 -15.12 14.25 2.08
CA GLY A 345 -16.56 14.22 1.93
C GLY A 345 -17.17 15.61 2.10
N ARG A 346 -18.17 15.94 1.29
CA ARG A 346 -19.03 17.11 1.50
C ARG A 346 -20.46 16.77 1.15
N PHE A 347 -21.40 17.31 1.90
CA PHE A 347 -22.83 17.17 1.65
C PHE A 347 -23.18 17.46 0.19
N SER A 348 -23.93 16.53 -0.41
CA SER A 348 -24.46 16.68 -1.75
C SER A 348 -25.86 16.08 -1.83
N VAL A 349 -26.74 16.84 -2.47
CA VAL A 349 -28.16 16.47 -2.60
C VAL A 349 -28.35 15.23 -3.47
N VAL A 350 -27.46 15.00 -4.44
CA VAL A 350 -27.53 13.86 -5.37
C VAL A 350 -27.34 12.52 -4.66
N PRO A 351 -26.22 12.23 -3.97
CA PRO A 351 -26.04 10.96 -3.25
C PRO A 351 -27.07 10.79 -2.11
N LEU A 352 -27.49 11.88 -1.45
CA LEU A 352 -28.58 11.83 -0.48
C LEU A 352 -29.87 11.26 -1.09
N PHE A 353 -30.36 11.82 -2.20
CA PHE A 353 -31.60 11.33 -2.82
C PHE A 353 -31.44 9.97 -3.48
N LEU A 354 -30.26 9.62 -4.01
CA LEU A 354 -30.00 8.29 -4.52
C LEU A 354 -30.08 7.24 -3.40
N ASN A 355 -29.48 7.51 -2.24
CA ASN A 355 -29.50 6.59 -1.09
C ASN A 355 -30.85 6.56 -0.36
N LEU A 356 -31.58 7.69 -0.32
CA LEU A 356 -32.97 7.69 0.15
C LEU A 356 -33.90 6.95 -0.81
N GLY A 357 -33.73 7.12 -2.12
CA GLY A 357 -34.53 6.44 -3.14
C GLY A 357 -34.32 4.93 -3.13
N SER A 358 -33.06 4.48 -3.06
CA SER A 358 -32.74 3.05 -2.92
C SER A 358 -33.25 2.50 -1.58
N GLY A 359 -33.12 3.26 -0.48
CA GLY A 359 -33.65 2.93 0.83
C GLY A 359 -35.18 2.80 0.86
N LEU A 360 -35.90 3.65 0.12
CA LEU A 360 -37.35 3.54 -0.03
C LEU A 360 -37.75 2.31 -0.85
N ALA A 361 -36.99 1.95 -1.89
CA ALA A 361 -37.21 0.73 -2.66
C ALA A 361 -37.05 -0.54 -1.79
N LEU A 362 -36.12 -0.53 -0.83
CA LEU A 362 -35.95 -1.60 0.16
C LEU A 362 -37.20 -1.85 1.03
N LEU A 363 -38.08 -0.85 1.22
CA LEU A 363 -39.37 -1.07 1.91
C LEU A 363 -40.31 -2.00 1.14
N GLY A 364 -40.10 -2.16 -0.18
CA GLY A 364 -40.80 -3.18 -0.96
C GLY A 364 -40.49 -4.61 -0.51
N ILE A 365 -39.33 -4.87 0.09
CA ILE A 365 -38.99 -6.19 0.66
C ILE A 365 -39.81 -6.44 1.93
N ALA A 366 -40.17 -5.39 2.68
CA ALA A 366 -41.00 -5.52 3.88
C ALA A 366 -42.34 -6.20 3.57
N THR A 367 -42.97 -5.84 2.46
CA THR A 367 -44.28 -6.41 2.07
C THR A 367 -44.16 -7.90 1.71
N VAL A 368 -43.10 -8.29 1.01
CA VAL A 368 -42.80 -9.70 0.68
C VAL A 368 -42.55 -10.52 1.94
N LEU A 369 -41.75 -10.00 2.89
CA LEU A 369 -41.49 -10.67 4.16
C LEU A 369 -42.78 -10.80 4.99
N CYS A 370 -43.59 -9.73 5.06
CA CYS A 370 -44.89 -9.79 5.72
C CYS A 370 -45.82 -10.80 5.07
N ASP A 371 -45.86 -10.87 3.75
CA ASP A 371 -46.65 -11.85 3.02
C ASP A 371 -46.24 -13.28 3.35
N ILE A 372 -44.93 -13.57 3.43
CA ILE A 372 -44.42 -14.88 3.85
C ILE A 372 -44.91 -15.20 5.26
N VAL A 373 -44.79 -14.25 6.20
CA VAL A 373 -45.25 -14.43 7.59
C VAL A 373 -46.76 -14.71 7.66
N VAL A 374 -47.57 -13.90 6.96
CA VAL A 374 -49.04 -13.99 6.99
C VAL A 374 -49.55 -15.26 6.34
N LEU A 375 -48.97 -15.66 5.20
CA LEU A 375 -49.47 -16.77 4.38
C LEU A 375 -48.94 -18.14 4.83
N TYR A 376 -47.83 -18.20 5.55
CA TYR A 376 -47.21 -19.49 5.93
C TYR A 376 -47.15 -19.75 7.43
N PHE A 377 -46.95 -18.70 8.24
CA PHE A 377 -46.65 -18.86 9.68
C PHE A 377 -47.81 -18.50 10.62
N MET A 378 -48.83 -17.77 10.16
CA MET A 378 -49.96 -17.41 11.02
C MET A 378 -50.99 -18.52 11.22
N LYS A 379 -51.62 -18.54 12.41
CA LYS A 379 -52.68 -19.50 12.77
C LYS A 379 -53.86 -19.55 11.78
N ARG A 380 -54.23 -18.40 11.18
CA ARG A 380 -55.33 -18.27 10.20
C ARG A 380 -54.83 -18.15 8.75
N LYS A 381 -53.69 -18.77 8.41
CA LYS A 381 -53.04 -18.66 7.10
C LYS A 381 -53.92 -19.06 5.91
N THR A 382 -54.72 -20.12 6.03
CA THR A 382 -55.61 -20.60 4.97
C THR A 382 -56.68 -19.57 4.60
N TYR A 383 -57.23 -18.87 5.60
CA TYR A 383 -58.17 -17.77 5.40
C TYR A 383 -57.52 -16.62 4.60
N TYR A 384 -56.33 -16.15 5.02
CA TYR A 384 -55.64 -15.07 4.31
C TYR A 384 -55.24 -15.47 2.89
N ARG A 385 -54.82 -16.73 2.67
CA ARG A 385 -54.50 -17.26 1.34
C ARG A 385 -55.70 -17.24 0.40
N SER A 386 -56.88 -17.63 0.88
CA SER A 386 -58.13 -17.61 0.08
C SER A 386 -58.59 -16.20 -0.30
N LYS A 387 -58.21 -15.18 0.49
CA LYS A 387 -58.55 -13.77 0.20
C LYS A 387 -57.52 -13.09 -0.69
N LYS A 388 -56.27 -13.57 -0.71
CA LYS A 388 -55.20 -13.04 -1.56
C LYS A 388 -55.21 -13.61 -2.97
N TYR A 389 -55.38 -14.92 -3.11
CA TYR A 389 -55.32 -15.59 -4.40
C TYR A 389 -56.72 -15.88 -4.92
N GLN A 390 -57.00 -15.40 -6.14
CA GLN A 390 -58.14 -15.85 -6.93
C GLN A 390 -57.62 -16.92 -7.88
N VAL A 391 -58.01 -18.17 -7.67
CA VAL A 391 -57.65 -19.28 -8.56
C VAL A 391 -58.59 -19.23 -9.76
N VAL A 392 -58.02 -19.15 -10.95
CA VAL A 392 -58.74 -19.24 -12.23
C VAL A 392 -58.17 -20.46 -12.93
N ASN A 393 -59.03 -21.42 -13.26
CA ASN A 393 -58.63 -22.61 -14.02
C ASN A 393 -58.69 -22.27 -15.51
N ASP A 394 -57.82 -22.92 -16.29
CA ASP A 394 -57.90 -22.85 -17.74
C ASP A 394 -59.22 -23.52 -18.19
N PRO A 395 -60.07 -22.88 -19.00
CA PRO A 395 -61.30 -23.48 -19.49
C PRO A 395 -61.08 -24.84 -20.20
N ASP A 396 -59.90 -25.10 -20.76
CA ASP A 396 -59.59 -26.37 -21.41
C ASP A 396 -59.36 -27.54 -20.42
N ASP A 397 -59.07 -27.27 -19.13
CA ASP A 397 -58.88 -28.28 -18.08
C ASP A 397 -60.21 -28.79 -17.47
N ASP A 398 -61.32 -28.07 -17.67
CA ASP A 398 -62.65 -28.45 -17.15
C ASP A 398 -63.37 -29.46 -18.06
N ASP A 399 -63.00 -29.57 -19.34
CA ASP A 399 -63.60 -30.51 -20.29
C ASP A 399 -63.13 -31.97 -20.09
N GLU A 400 -61.93 -32.21 -19.54
CA GLU A 400 -61.47 -33.59 -19.27
C GLU A 400 -62.13 -34.23 -18.03
N ARG A 401 -62.56 -33.43 -17.03
CA ARG A 401 -63.32 -33.98 -15.87
C ARG A 401 -64.81 -34.15 -16.15
N GLY A 402 -65.36 -33.41 -17.10
CA GLY A 402 -66.72 -33.64 -17.59
C GLY A 402 -66.87 -34.97 -18.33
N HIS A 403 -65.79 -35.47 -18.92
CA HIS A 403 -65.84 -36.69 -19.74
C HIS A 403 -65.70 -38.02 -18.97
N LEU A 404 -65.10 -38.01 -17.77
CA LEU A 404 -64.93 -39.22 -16.95
C LEU A 404 -66.16 -39.58 -16.08
N LEU A 405 -67.13 -38.67 -15.91
CA LEU A 405 -68.36 -38.94 -15.16
C LEU A 405 -69.53 -39.42 -16.04
N TYR A 406 -69.36 -39.48 -17.37
CA TYR A 406 -70.41 -39.87 -18.31
C TYR A 406 -70.21 -41.24 -18.98
N THR A 407 -69.17 -42.02 -18.60
CA THR A 407 -68.87 -43.32 -19.21
C THR A 407 -69.13 -44.55 -18.34
N ASP A 408 -69.59 -44.41 -17.09
CA ASP A 408 -69.84 -45.57 -16.19
C ASP A 408 -71.33 -45.92 -15.94
N GLU A 409 -72.27 -45.33 -16.69
CA GLU A 409 -73.65 -45.83 -16.79
C GLU A 409 -73.92 -46.42 -18.18
N LYS A 410 -73.26 -47.54 -18.49
CA LYS A 410 -73.74 -48.57 -19.44
C LYS A 410 -72.85 -49.81 -19.43
N LYS A 411 -72.98 -50.63 -18.39
CA LYS A 411 -73.12 -52.09 -18.52
C LYS A 411 -73.50 -52.76 -17.20
#